data_AF-A0A959Z687-F1
#
_entry.id   AF-A0A959Z687-F1
#
_cell.length_a   1.000
_cell.length_b   1.000
_cell.length_c   1.000
_cell.angle_alpha   90.00
_cell.angle_beta   90.00
_cell.angle_gamma   90.00
#
_symmetry.space_group_name_H-M   'P 1'
#
loop_
_entity.id
_entity.type
_entity.pdbx_description
1 polymer ?
#
loop_
_entity_poly.entity_id
_entity_poly.type
_entity_poly.pdbx_seq_one_letter_code
_entity_poly.pdbx_strand_id
1 'polypeptide(L)'
;MEKNRGILQKALGRLRIYSPDESSWEQLEETMNKKVLAGKLGEIEPPEFIWNQIEQQLDLSETSGKLQEFNPPERIWNSIEKQLNQKSKSRVLHLWTRLSLAAASILLIGLIVYFSNSRKTAQITYSEEWTETQDLDQWQQDDGLVSEALAVICREKPAACESPEFKKMEQELDFLEQSKEDILKRMNPYDDDPDLAVMLTKIELERTDIITQMITLVN
;
A
#
# COMPACT_ATOMS: atom_id res chain seq x y z
N MET A 1 -36.17 1.89 -19.30
CA MET A 1 -35.76 0.48 -19.48
C MET A 1 -34.25 0.41 -19.41
N GLU A 2 -33.71 -0.12 -18.32
CA GLU A 2 -32.27 -0.16 -18.03
C GLU A 2 -31.51 -0.99 -19.06
N LYS A 3 -30.81 -0.31 -19.98
CA LYS A 3 -29.95 -0.95 -21.00
C LYS A 3 -28.84 -1.82 -20.40
N ASN A 4 -28.52 -1.65 -19.11
CA ASN A 4 -27.36 -2.27 -18.47
C ASN A 4 -27.69 -3.51 -17.62
N ARG A 5 -28.98 -3.82 -17.42
CA ARG A 5 -29.41 -4.93 -16.56
C ARG A 5 -28.85 -6.28 -17.01
N GLY A 6 -28.82 -6.54 -18.31
CA GLY A 6 -28.29 -7.79 -18.87
C GLY A 6 -26.77 -7.93 -18.76
N ILE A 7 -26.03 -6.81 -18.79
CA ILE A 7 -24.57 -6.80 -18.66
C ILE A 7 -24.20 -7.07 -17.20
N LEU A 8 -24.89 -6.42 -16.25
CA LEU A 8 -24.72 -6.63 -14.82
C LEU A 8 -25.04 -8.07 -14.40
N GLN A 9 -26.15 -8.64 -14.86
CA GLN A 9 -26.46 -10.06 -14.59
C GLN A 9 -25.39 -11.01 -15.13
N LYS A 10 -24.84 -10.71 -16.31
CA LYS A 10 -23.79 -11.52 -16.93
C LYS A 10 -22.43 -11.37 -16.24
N ALA A 11 -22.15 -10.20 -15.67
CA ALA A 11 -20.95 -9.95 -14.86
C ALA A 11 -21.06 -10.63 -13.49
N LEU A 12 -22.20 -10.48 -12.80
CA LEU A 12 -22.48 -11.14 -11.53
C LEU A 12 -22.44 -12.66 -11.66
N GLY A 13 -23.01 -13.23 -12.72
CA GLY A 13 -22.94 -14.67 -12.98
C GLY A 13 -21.54 -15.20 -13.37
N ARG A 14 -20.57 -14.32 -13.61
CA ARG A 14 -19.16 -14.68 -13.90
C ARG A 14 -18.25 -14.51 -12.69
N LEU A 15 -18.74 -13.90 -11.61
CA LEU A 15 -18.01 -13.88 -10.36
C LEU A 15 -17.92 -15.33 -9.87
N ARG A 16 -16.70 -15.82 -9.74
CA ARG A 16 -16.47 -17.07 -9.02
C ARG A 16 -16.88 -16.79 -7.59
N ILE A 17 -17.93 -17.47 -7.12
CA ILE A 17 -18.25 -17.52 -5.71
C ILE A 17 -17.13 -18.33 -5.09
N TYR A 18 -16.09 -17.64 -4.65
CA TYR A 18 -15.02 -18.26 -3.89
C TYR A 18 -15.53 -18.35 -2.45
N SER A 19 -16.23 -19.45 -2.17
CA SER A 19 -16.35 -19.90 -0.79
C SER A 19 -15.13 -20.76 -0.53
N PRO A 20 -14.31 -20.45 0.48
CA PRO A 20 -13.32 -21.40 0.95
C PRO A 20 -14.02 -22.72 1.29
N ASP A 21 -13.29 -23.82 1.10
CA ASP A 21 -13.77 -25.15 1.41
C ASP A 21 -13.89 -25.33 2.93
N GLU A 22 -14.68 -26.31 3.36
CA GLU A 22 -14.96 -26.54 4.78
C GLU A 22 -13.69 -26.82 5.60
N SER A 23 -12.67 -27.43 5.01
CA SER A 23 -11.40 -27.68 5.70
C SER A 23 -10.59 -26.42 5.97
N SER A 24 -10.76 -25.38 5.14
CA SER A 24 -10.16 -24.06 5.40
C SER A 24 -10.79 -23.40 6.64
N TRP A 25 -12.08 -23.62 6.88
CA TRP A 25 -12.77 -23.12 8.08
C TRP A 25 -12.38 -23.92 9.32
N GLU A 26 -12.31 -25.24 9.22
CA GLU A 26 -11.89 -26.11 10.32
C GLU A 26 -10.46 -25.81 10.78
N GLN A 27 -9.53 -25.55 9.85
CA GLN A 27 -8.16 -25.15 10.19
C GLN A 27 -8.12 -23.78 10.89
N LEU A 28 -8.96 -22.84 10.48
CA LEU A 28 -9.04 -21.52 11.09
C LEU A 28 -9.63 -21.60 12.50
N GLU A 29 -10.66 -22.42 12.69
CA GLU A 29 -11.25 -22.69 14.01
C GLU A 29 -10.27 -23.44 14.93
N GLU A 30 -9.53 -24.43 14.42
CA GLU A 30 -8.51 -25.15 15.19
C GLU A 30 -7.36 -24.21 15.60
N THR A 31 -6.88 -23.37 14.68
CA THR A 31 -5.82 -22.40 14.97
C THR A 31 -6.27 -21.32 15.96
N MET A 32 -7.49 -20.82 15.82
CA MET A 32 -8.09 -19.89 16.77
C MET A 32 -8.26 -20.55 18.13
N ASN A 33 -8.87 -21.74 18.23
CA ASN A 33 -9.05 -22.43 19.51
C ASN A 33 -7.70 -22.77 20.16
N LYS A 34 -6.69 -23.19 19.40
CA LYS A 34 -5.35 -23.50 19.92
C LYS A 34 -4.62 -22.26 20.45
N LYS A 35 -4.80 -21.09 19.82
CA LYS A 35 -4.24 -19.81 20.28
C LYS A 35 -5.04 -19.21 21.44
N VAL A 36 -6.38 -19.31 21.40
CA VAL A 36 -7.30 -18.81 22.43
C VAL A 36 -7.23 -19.65 23.72
N LEU A 37 -6.93 -20.95 23.62
CA LEU A 37 -6.72 -21.79 24.81
C LEU A 37 -5.39 -21.52 25.55
N ALA A 38 -4.48 -20.70 24.98
CA ALA A 38 -3.29 -20.22 25.68
C ALA A 38 -3.57 -18.99 26.57
N GLY A 39 -4.72 -18.33 26.42
CA GLY A 39 -5.09 -17.19 27.23
C GLY A 39 -6.60 -17.05 27.29
N LYS A 40 -7.19 -17.39 28.45
CA LYS A 40 -8.60 -17.16 28.80
C LYS A 40 -9.18 -15.92 28.11
N LEU A 41 -9.87 -16.09 26.98
CA LEU A 41 -10.88 -15.13 26.57
C LEU A 41 -12.05 -15.31 27.54
N GLY A 42 -12.01 -14.57 28.64
CA GLY A 42 -13.25 -14.14 29.26
C GLY A 42 -14.00 -13.28 28.23
N GLU A 43 -15.32 -13.23 28.33
CA GLU A 43 -16.11 -12.23 27.64
C GLU A 43 -15.60 -10.85 28.07
N ILE A 44 -14.70 -10.26 27.28
CA ILE A 44 -14.27 -8.88 27.46
C ILE A 44 -15.39 -8.04 26.85
N GLU A 45 -16.41 -7.76 27.64
CA GLU A 45 -17.30 -6.66 27.32
C GLU A 45 -16.48 -5.37 27.43
N PRO A 46 -16.36 -4.60 26.33
CA PRO A 46 -15.65 -3.33 26.39
C PRO A 46 -16.36 -2.40 27.39
N PRO A 47 -15.60 -1.60 28.16
CA PRO A 47 -16.18 -0.65 29.11
C PRO A 47 -17.20 0.27 28.43
N GLU A 48 -18.30 0.59 29.11
CA GLU A 48 -19.42 1.41 28.61
C GLU A 48 -18.98 2.76 27.99
N PHE A 49 -17.86 3.31 28.48
CA PHE A 49 -17.27 4.54 27.94
C PHE A 49 -16.86 4.42 26.46
N ILE A 50 -16.40 3.24 26.01
CA ILE A 50 -16.03 2.99 24.62
C ILE A 50 -17.26 3.09 23.72
N TRP A 51 -18.40 2.54 24.17
CA TRP A 51 -19.66 2.64 23.43
C TRP A 51 -20.15 4.08 23.33
N ASN A 52 -20.10 4.82 24.44
CA ASN A 52 -20.49 6.23 24.47
C ASN A 52 -19.61 7.10 23.54
N GLN A 53 -18.32 6.79 23.43
CA GLN A 53 -17.42 7.50 22.53
C GLN A 53 -17.74 7.22 21.05
N ILE A 54 -18.04 5.96 20.72
CA ILE A 54 -18.43 5.55 19.36
C ILE A 54 -19.75 6.23 18.96
N GLU A 55 -20.75 6.25 19.85
CA GLU A 55 -22.04 6.90 19.62
C GLU A 55 -21.85 8.41 19.39
N GLN A 56 -21.01 9.06 20.18
CA GLN A 56 -20.69 10.48 20.01
C GLN A 56 -19.93 10.78 18.71
N GLN A 57 -19.07 9.87 18.23
CA GLN A 57 -18.41 10.00 16.93
C GLN A 57 -19.36 9.74 15.75
N LEU A 58 -20.34 8.85 15.92
CA LEU A 58 -21.37 8.58 14.92
C LEU A 58 -22.36 9.73 14.78
N ASP A 59 -22.70 10.43 15.86
CA ASP A 59 -23.52 11.65 15.78
C ASP A 59 -22.84 12.78 14.98
N LEU A 60 -21.50 12.82 14.95
CA LEU A 60 -20.77 13.75 14.07
C LEU A 60 -20.93 13.40 12.59
N SER A 61 -21.25 12.14 12.26
CA SER A 61 -21.49 11.68 10.90
C SER A 61 -22.86 12.08 10.33
N GLU A 62 -23.74 12.73 11.09
CA GLU A 62 -24.93 13.42 10.52
C GLU A 62 -24.54 14.57 9.57
N THR A 63 -23.27 15.00 9.58
CA THR A 63 -22.72 15.86 8.51
C THR A 63 -22.61 15.16 7.14
N SER A 64 -22.84 13.84 7.06
CA SER A 64 -22.99 13.09 5.80
C SER A 64 -24.19 13.55 4.95
N GLY A 65 -25.14 14.30 5.54
CA GLY A 65 -26.20 14.99 4.80
C GLY A 65 -25.71 16.09 3.84
N LYS A 66 -24.40 16.41 3.82
CA LYS A 66 -23.78 17.37 2.90
C LYS A 66 -22.86 16.74 1.85
N LEU A 67 -23.10 15.48 1.46
CA LEU A 67 -22.50 14.94 0.24
C LEU A 67 -22.96 15.81 -0.95
N GLN A 68 -22.06 16.66 -1.45
CA GLN A 68 -22.34 17.48 -2.62
C GLN A 68 -22.68 16.57 -3.79
N GLU A 69 -23.90 16.67 -4.31
CA GLU A 69 -24.27 16.07 -5.58
C GLU A 69 -23.51 16.78 -6.71
N PHE A 70 -22.31 16.28 -7.02
CA PHE A 70 -21.52 16.82 -8.10
C PHE A 70 -22.05 16.26 -9.43
N ASN A 71 -22.98 16.99 -10.06
CA ASN A 71 -23.45 16.65 -11.39
C ASN A 71 -22.51 17.28 -12.45
N PRO A 72 -21.73 16.48 -13.20
CA PRO A 72 -20.76 17.02 -14.14
C PRO A 72 -21.44 17.83 -15.25
N PRO A 73 -20.83 18.94 -15.71
CA PRO A 73 -21.43 19.82 -16.71
C PRO A 73 -21.67 19.09 -18.04
N GLU A 74 -22.77 19.44 -18.70
CA GLU A 74 -23.32 18.79 -19.90
C GLU A 74 -22.31 18.66 -21.06
N ARG A 75 -21.31 19.56 -21.12
CA ARG A 75 -20.18 19.48 -22.06
C ARG A 75 -19.42 18.14 -22.00
N ILE A 76 -19.28 17.58 -20.80
CA ILE A 76 -18.55 16.31 -20.57
C ILE A 76 -19.37 15.17 -21.17
N TRP A 77 -20.67 15.12 -20.88
CA TRP A 77 -21.57 14.11 -21.45
C TRP A 77 -21.65 14.19 -22.98
N ASN A 78 -21.76 15.39 -23.53
CA ASN A 78 -21.78 15.62 -24.98
C ASN A 78 -20.48 15.17 -25.67
N SER A 79 -19.33 15.31 -24.99
CA SER A 79 -18.04 14.85 -25.53
C SER A 79 -17.96 13.33 -25.62
N ILE A 80 -18.46 12.63 -24.60
CA ILE A 80 -18.50 11.16 -24.53
C ILE A 80 -19.45 10.61 -25.59
N GLU A 81 -20.63 11.21 -25.75
CA GLU A 81 -21.62 10.77 -26.74
C GLU A 81 -21.12 10.96 -28.19
N LYS A 82 -20.37 12.04 -28.46
CA LYS A 82 -19.74 12.24 -29.78
C LYS A 82 -18.67 11.19 -30.09
N GLN A 83 -17.85 10.80 -29.11
CA GLN A 83 -16.83 9.77 -29.29
C GLN A 83 -17.44 8.38 -29.53
N LEU A 84 -18.53 8.06 -28.83
CA LEU A 84 -19.22 6.77 -29.01
C LEU A 84 -19.94 6.64 -30.36
N ASN A 85 -20.40 7.75 -30.94
CA ASN A 85 -21.14 7.76 -32.21
C ASN A 85 -20.24 7.82 -33.47
N GLN A 86 -18.93 7.97 -33.32
CA GLN A 86 -17.98 7.87 -34.43
C GLN A 86 -17.72 6.40 -34.84
N LYS A 87 -18.74 5.76 -35.43
CA LYS A 87 -18.54 4.54 -36.22
C LYS A 87 -17.84 4.91 -37.53
N SER A 88 -16.63 4.39 -37.73
CA SER A 88 -15.81 4.60 -38.93
C SER A 88 -16.55 4.15 -40.20
N LYS A 89 -17.04 5.10 -40.99
CA LYS A 89 -17.67 4.83 -42.30
C LYS A 89 -16.59 4.68 -43.37
N SER A 90 -15.92 3.53 -43.42
CA SER A 90 -15.07 3.18 -44.56
C SER A 90 -15.95 2.75 -45.75
N ARG A 91 -16.30 3.71 -46.60
CA ARG A 91 -17.06 3.49 -47.86
C ARG A 91 -16.17 3.31 -49.10
N VAL A 92 -14.85 3.19 -48.92
CA VAL A 92 -13.88 3.18 -50.04
C VAL A 92 -13.52 1.76 -50.50
N LEU A 93 -14.00 0.71 -49.81
CA LEU A 93 -13.52 -0.66 -50.03
C LEU A 93 -14.20 -1.47 -51.14
N HIS A 94 -15.24 -0.97 -51.83
CA HIS A 94 -16.00 -1.83 -52.75
C HIS A 94 -15.52 -1.80 -54.22
N LEU A 95 -14.72 -0.82 -54.64
CA LEU A 95 -14.26 -0.72 -56.04
C LEU A 95 -12.90 -1.38 -56.31
N TRP A 96 -12.06 -1.60 -55.30
CA TRP A 96 -10.71 -2.15 -55.47
C TRP A 96 -10.64 -3.69 -55.30
N THR A 97 -11.73 -4.33 -54.91
CA THR A 97 -11.80 -5.79 -54.65
C THR A 97 -11.87 -6.65 -55.90
N ARG A 98 -11.99 -6.07 -57.11
CA ARG A 98 -12.09 -6.85 -58.36
C ARG A 98 -10.78 -6.98 -59.14
N LEU A 99 -9.70 -6.32 -58.73
CA LEU A 99 -8.40 -6.38 -59.44
C LEU A 99 -7.23 -6.86 -58.57
N SER A 100 -7.45 -7.20 -57.30
CA SER A 100 -6.38 -7.55 -56.35
C SER A 100 -6.68 -8.84 -55.56
N LEU A 101 -7.07 -9.92 -56.25
CA LEU A 101 -7.40 -11.19 -55.59
C LEU A 101 -6.25 -12.22 -55.64
N ALA A 102 -5.25 -12.06 -56.50
CA ALA A 102 -4.19 -13.06 -56.69
C ALA A 102 -2.91 -12.78 -55.89
N ALA A 103 -2.46 -11.52 -55.80
CA ALA A 103 -1.22 -11.18 -55.11
C ALA A 103 -1.39 -11.02 -53.59
N ALA A 104 -2.60 -10.65 -53.13
CA ALA A 104 -2.86 -10.39 -51.72
C ALA A 104 -2.91 -11.67 -50.87
N SER A 105 -3.24 -12.83 -51.45
CA SER A 105 -3.31 -14.11 -50.73
C SER A 105 -1.94 -14.62 -50.27
N ILE A 106 -0.89 -14.44 -51.10
CA ILE A 106 0.48 -14.83 -50.77
C ILE A 106 1.05 -13.95 -49.64
N LEU A 107 0.77 -12.64 -49.69
CA LEU A 107 1.18 -11.70 -48.65
C LEU A 107 0.45 -11.95 -47.32
N LEU A 108 -0.84 -12.30 -47.34
CA LEU A 108 -1.60 -12.62 -46.12
C LEU A 108 -1.10 -13.89 -45.44
N ILE A 109 -0.77 -14.94 -46.22
CA ILE A 109 -0.21 -16.18 -45.66
C ILE A 109 1.18 -15.92 -45.09
N GLY A 110 2.03 -15.15 -45.78
CA GLY A 110 3.35 -14.76 -45.26
C GLY A 110 3.27 -13.95 -43.96
N LEU A 111 2.31 -13.03 -43.87
CA LEU A 111 2.11 -12.18 -42.70
C LEU A 111 1.51 -12.96 -41.52
N ILE A 112 0.64 -13.95 -41.77
CA ILE A 112 0.13 -14.87 -40.74
C ILE A 112 1.26 -15.75 -40.19
N VAL A 113 2.12 -16.30 -41.04
CA VAL A 113 3.28 -17.11 -40.61
C VAL A 113 4.29 -16.27 -39.82
N TYR A 114 4.54 -15.03 -40.25
CA TYR A 114 5.41 -14.10 -39.52
C TYR A 114 4.86 -13.78 -38.12
N PHE A 115 3.58 -13.42 -38.01
CA PHE A 115 2.97 -13.10 -36.71
C PHE A 115 2.72 -14.33 -35.83
N SER A 116 2.53 -15.54 -36.38
CA SER A 116 2.42 -16.74 -35.54
C SER A 116 3.76 -17.12 -34.91
N ASN A 117 4.87 -16.86 -35.61
CA ASN A 117 6.22 -17.15 -35.10
C ASN A 117 6.72 -16.09 -34.08
N SER A 118 6.08 -14.92 -34.00
CA SER A 118 6.38 -13.87 -33.04
C SER A 118 5.62 -13.97 -31.71
N ARG A 119 4.73 -14.96 -31.53
CA ARG A 119 4.11 -15.23 -30.23
C ARG A 119 5.05 -16.03 -29.33
N LYS A 120 6.21 -15.45 -29.01
CA LYS A 120 6.86 -15.81 -27.74
C LYS A 120 5.95 -15.27 -26.66
N THR A 121 5.21 -16.14 -26.00
CA THR A 121 4.52 -15.80 -24.75
C THR A 121 5.58 -15.25 -23.82
N ALA A 122 5.63 -13.92 -23.69
CA ALA A 122 6.42 -13.28 -22.66
C ALA A 122 5.81 -13.77 -21.34
N GLN A 123 6.41 -14.82 -20.77
CA GLN A 123 6.19 -15.17 -19.38
C GLN A 123 6.72 -13.98 -18.60
N ILE A 124 5.80 -13.12 -18.16
CA ILE A 124 6.11 -12.12 -17.18
C ILE A 124 6.31 -12.89 -15.88
N THR A 125 7.56 -13.18 -15.56
CA THR A 125 7.96 -13.66 -14.24
C THR A 125 7.83 -12.47 -13.31
N TYR A 126 6.71 -12.38 -12.60
CA TYR A 126 6.58 -11.48 -11.48
C TYR A 126 7.12 -12.20 -10.24
N SER A 127 8.04 -11.55 -9.55
CA SER A 127 8.57 -12.02 -8.27
C SER A 127 7.81 -11.27 -7.19
N GLU A 128 6.95 -11.98 -6.46
CA GLU A 128 6.36 -11.47 -5.22
C GLU A 128 7.35 -11.77 -4.11
N GLU A 129 7.95 -10.72 -3.55
CA GLU A 129 8.67 -10.82 -2.29
C GLU A 129 7.63 -10.66 -1.18
N TRP A 130 7.38 -11.75 -0.46
CA TRP A 130 6.60 -11.70 0.77
C TRP A 130 7.51 -11.12 1.85
N THR A 131 7.35 -9.84 2.15
CA THR A 131 7.97 -9.27 3.34
C THR A 131 7.16 -9.74 4.54
N GLU A 132 7.79 -10.51 5.40
CA GLU A 132 7.26 -10.88 6.72
C GLU A 132 6.79 -9.60 7.43
N THR A 133 5.58 -9.62 7.98
CA THR A 133 5.00 -8.49 8.74
C THR A 133 6.05 -7.99 9.72
N GLN A 134 6.45 -6.71 9.59
CA GLN A 134 7.54 -6.16 10.41
C GLN A 134 7.18 -6.33 11.88
N ASP A 135 7.98 -7.14 12.57
CA ASP A 135 7.90 -7.28 14.02
C ASP A 135 8.28 -5.92 14.62
N LEU A 136 7.33 -5.25 15.27
CA LEU A 136 7.56 -3.96 15.92
C LEU A 136 8.67 -4.04 16.98
N ASP A 137 8.93 -5.23 17.52
CA ASP A 137 10.00 -5.49 18.48
C ASP A 137 11.39 -5.14 17.91
N GLN A 138 11.59 -5.20 16.59
CA GLN A 138 12.88 -4.84 15.97
C GLN A 138 13.24 -3.36 16.17
N TRP A 139 12.23 -2.50 16.29
CA TRP A 139 12.41 -1.05 16.43
C TRP A 139 12.55 -0.62 17.90
N GLN A 140 12.28 -1.51 18.85
CA GLN A 140 12.34 -1.24 20.29
C GLN A 140 13.72 -1.55 20.91
N GLN A 141 14.71 -1.94 20.10
CA GLN A 141 15.97 -2.47 20.62
C GLN A 141 17.03 -1.38 20.92
N ASP A 142 17.39 -1.32 22.21
CA ASP A 142 18.66 -0.88 22.85
C ASP A 142 19.22 0.53 22.58
N ASP A 143 18.35 1.54 22.63
CA ASP A 143 18.75 2.96 22.56
C ASP A 143 19.62 3.42 23.75
N GLY A 144 19.57 2.69 24.88
CA GLY A 144 20.35 2.99 26.08
C GLY A 144 21.87 2.86 25.90
N LEU A 145 22.32 1.89 25.09
CA LEU A 145 23.75 1.60 24.89
C LEU A 145 24.51 2.77 24.25
N VAL A 146 23.86 3.49 23.33
CA VAL A 146 24.46 4.63 22.63
C VAL A 146 24.67 5.80 23.59
N SER A 147 23.67 6.11 24.41
CA SER A 147 23.76 7.20 25.39
C SER A 147 24.86 6.96 26.42
N GLU A 148 25.02 5.70 26.86
CA GLU A 148 26.06 5.30 27.80
C GLU A 148 27.46 5.41 27.16
N ALA A 149 27.60 4.97 25.91
CA ALA A 149 28.87 5.08 25.17
C ALA A 149 29.30 6.54 24.97
N LEU A 150 28.37 7.43 24.60
CA LEU A 150 28.66 8.86 24.46
C LEU A 150 29.04 9.50 25.81
N ALA A 151 28.40 9.10 26.91
CA ALA A 151 28.73 9.58 28.25
C ALA A 151 30.17 9.19 28.67
N VAL A 152 30.64 8.00 28.31
CA VAL A 152 32.04 7.58 28.54
C VAL A 152 32.99 8.46 27.74
N ILE A 153 32.72 8.66 26.45
CA ILE A 153 33.54 9.50 25.55
C ILE A 153 33.64 10.94 26.08
N CYS A 154 32.54 11.51 26.57
CA CYS A 154 32.54 12.87 27.11
C CYS A 154 33.26 13.01 28.45
N ARG A 155 33.39 11.93 29.25
CA ARG A 155 34.25 11.93 30.44
C ARG A 155 35.73 12.00 30.07
N GLU A 156 36.12 11.37 28.96
CA GLU A 156 37.50 11.38 28.49
C GLU A 156 37.88 12.71 27.82
N LYS A 157 36.96 13.30 27.05
CA LYS A 157 37.23 14.53 26.25
C LYS A 157 36.13 15.60 26.45
N PRO A 158 36.07 16.25 27.63
CA PRO A 158 34.99 17.19 27.96
C PRO A 158 34.95 18.43 27.05
N ALA A 159 36.11 18.92 26.59
CA ALA A 159 36.18 20.10 25.74
C ALA A 159 35.49 19.92 24.37
N ALA A 160 35.48 18.70 23.82
CA ALA A 160 34.80 18.40 22.56
C ALA A 160 33.27 18.36 22.76
N CYS A 161 32.81 17.79 23.89
CA CYS A 161 31.39 17.70 24.20
C CYS A 161 30.76 19.04 24.63
N GLU A 162 31.56 19.98 25.14
CA GLU A 162 31.07 21.34 25.42
C GLU A 162 30.92 22.21 24.17
N SER A 163 31.41 21.76 23.02
CA SER A 163 31.31 22.50 21.77
C SER A 163 29.85 22.72 21.36
N PRO A 164 29.53 23.87 20.73
CA PRO A 164 28.16 24.14 20.27
C PRO A 164 27.71 23.16 19.18
N GLU A 165 28.64 22.63 18.39
CA GLU A 165 28.36 21.64 17.34
C GLU A 165 27.94 20.30 17.94
N PHE A 166 28.65 19.82 18.96
CA PHE A 166 28.31 18.58 19.65
C PHE A 166 26.95 18.67 20.37
N LYS A 167 26.69 19.78 21.08
CA LYS A 167 25.40 20.00 21.75
C LYS A 167 24.22 20.08 20.78
N LYS A 168 24.45 20.62 19.58
CA LYS A 168 23.43 20.65 18.53
C LYS A 168 23.10 19.22 18.05
N MET A 169 24.11 18.38 17.86
CA MET A 169 23.91 16.97 17.50
C MET A 169 23.20 16.19 18.59
N GLU A 170 23.53 16.45 19.87
CA GLU A 170 22.82 15.86 21.01
C GLU A 170 21.33 16.21 21.00
N GLN A 171 20.99 17.49 20.78
CA GLN A 171 19.59 17.92 20.63
C GLN A 171 18.89 17.27 19.42
N GLU A 172 19.62 17.06 18.33
CA GLU A 172 19.10 16.41 17.13
C GLU A 172 18.84 14.92 17.37
N LEU A 173 19.72 14.23 18.10
CA LEU A 173 19.49 12.85 18.54
C LEU A 173 18.26 12.74 19.44
N ASP A 174 18.11 13.63 20.43
CA ASP A 174 16.93 13.65 21.30
C ASP A 174 15.63 13.87 20.51
N PHE A 175 15.67 14.71 19.48
CA PHE A 175 14.53 14.95 18.60
C PHE A 175 14.18 13.72 17.76
N LEU A 176 15.19 13.03 17.21
CA LEU A 176 15.00 11.81 16.44
C LEU A 176 14.42 10.68 17.30
N GLU A 177 14.88 10.55 18.55
CA GLU A 177 14.37 9.57 19.51
C GLU A 177 12.89 9.81 19.85
N GLN A 178 12.52 11.07 20.14
CA GLN A 178 11.12 11.43 20.38
C GLN A 178 10.23 11.16 19.14
N SER A 179 10.75 11.45 17.94
CA SER A 179 10.02 11.21 16.69
C SER A 179 9.80 9.73 16.44
N LYS A 180 10.79 8.88 16.75
CA LYS A 180 10.68 7.42 16.70
C LYS A 180 9.57 6.92 17.64
N GLU A 181 9.59 7.35 18.90
CA GLU A 181 8.54 6.98 19.86
C GLU A 181 7.14 7.40 19.39
N ASP A 182 7.01 8.59 18.84
CA ASP A 182 5.73 9.10 18.35
C ASP A 182 5.20 8.31 17.16
N ILE A 183 6.08 7.84 16.26
CA ILE A 183 5.71 6.96 15.16
C ILE A 183 5.28 5.59 15.71
N LEU A 184 6.06 5.00 16.63
CA LEU A 184 5.73 3.71 17.24
C LEU A 184 4.39 3.75 18.01
N LYS A 185 4.06 4.86 18.69
CA LYS A 185 2.76 5.06 19.34
C LYS A 185 1.59 5.14 18.36
N ARG A 186 1.84 5.60 17.14
CA ARG A 186 0.82 5.71 16.07
C ARG A 186 0.68 4.45 15.24
N MET A 187 1.74 3.64 15.17
CA MET A 187 1.67 2.33 14.54
C MET A 187 0.76 1.43 15.36
N ASN A 188 -0.36 1.04 14.76
CA ASN A 188 -1.23 0.01 15.32
C ASN A 188 -0.58 -1.35 15.03
N PRO A 189 -0.49 -2.27 16.00
CA PRO A 189 0.07 -3.63 15.79
C PRO A 189 -0.68 -4.47 14.73
N TYR A 190 -1.82 -4.00 14.23
CA TYR A 190 -2.60 -4.62 13.16
C TYR A 190 -2.67 -3.79 11.87
N ASP A 191 -1.95 -2.67 11.80
CA ASP A 191 -1.94 -1.77 10.64
C ASP A 191 -0.52 -1.70 10.06
N ASP A 192 -0.34 -2.37 8.92
CA ASP A 192 0.91 -2.38 8.15
C ASP A 192 0.97 -1.13 7.27
N ASP A 193 1.09 0.06 7.86
CA ASP A 193 1.36 1.29 7.09
C ASP A 193 2.84 1.28 6.64
N PRO A 194 3.13 1.02 5.35
CA PRO A 194 4.50 0.93 4.86
C PRO A 194 5.22 2.28 4.94
N ASP A 195 4.50 3.40 4.94
CA ASP A 195 5.11 4.73 4.99
C ASP A 195 5.70 5.00 6.38
N LEU A 196 5.07 4.52 7.45
CA LEU A 196 5.58 4.63 8.83
C LEU A 196 6.86 3.79 9.03
N ALA A 197 6.89 2.57 8.47
CA ALA A 197 8.09 1.72 8.50
C ALA A 197 9.28 2.34 7.75
N VAL A 198 9.01 2.96 6.59
CA VAL A 198 10.04 3.72 5.84
C VAL A 198 10.55 4.91 6.65
N MET A 199 9.65 5.63 7.35
CA MET A 199 10.04 6.73 8.23
C MET A 199 10.91 6.28 9.40
N LEU A 200 10.58 5.18 10.07
CA LEU A 200 11.42 4.61 11.14
C LEU A 200 12.81 4.23 10.63
N THR A 201 12.88 3.58 9.46
CA THR A 201 14.16 3.24 8.81
C THR A 201 15.00 4.48 8.56
N LYS A 202 14.37 5.55 8.07
CA LYS A 202 15.07 6.82 7.80
C LYS A 202 15.60 7.45 9.09
N ILE A 203 14.82 7.43 10.17
CA ILE A 203 15.25 7.95 11.47
C ILE A 203 16.48 7.20 11.98
N GLU A 204 16.50 5.88 11.92
CA GLU A 204 17.66 5.09 12.39
C GLU A 204 18.93 5.35 11.56
N LEU A 205 18.78 5.59 10.25
CA LEU A 205 19.90 5.97 9.39
C LEU A 205 20.45 7.35 9.76
N GLU A 206 19.59 8.35 9.94
CA GLU A 206 19.98 9.71 10.35
C GLU A 206 20.65 9.70 11.73
N ARG A 207 20.09 8.94 12.67
CA ARG A 207 20.65 8.75 14.00
C ARG A 207 22.07 8.16 13.95
N THR A 208 22.27 7.12 13.16
CA THR A 208 23.59 6.47 12.99
C THR A 208 24.62 7.43 12.39
N ASP A 209 24.19 8.26 11.42
CA ASP A 209 25.05 9.27 10.82
C ASP A 209 25.48 10.34 11.83
N ILE A 210 24.55 10.87 12.62
CA ILE A 210 24.84 11.86 13.66
C ILE A 210 25.78 11.29 14.72
N ILE A 211 25.56 10.06 15.21
CA ILE A 211 26.46 9.39 16.17
C ILE A 211 27.87 9.27 15.57
N THR A 212 27.97 8.90 14.30
CA THR A 212 29.26 8.78 13.60
C THR A 212 29.98 10.14 13.53
N GLN A 213 29.25 11.21 13.26
CA GLN A 213 29.77 12.57 13.27
C GLN A 213 30.25 12.99 14.67
N MET A 214 29.47 12.70 15.71
CA MET A 214 29.84 12.97 17.11
C MET A 214 31.12 12.23 17.52
N ILE A 215 31.25 10.95 17.17
CA ILE A 215 32.47 10.18 17.43
C ILE A 215 33.67 10.79 16.69
N THR A 216 33.48 11.22 15.44
CA THR A 216 34.53 11.84 14.62
C THR A 216 34.99 13.19 15.19
N LEU A 217 34.07 13.99 15.73
CA LEU A 217 34.42 15.25 16.39
C LEU A 217 35.20 15.06 17.68
N VAL A 218 34.95 13.96 18.39
CA VAL A 218 35.61 13.69 19.66
C VAL A 218 36.93 12.93 19.45
N ASN A 219 37.13 12.20 18.36
CA ASN A 219 38.39 11.48 18.09
C ASN A 219 39.56 12.41 17.71
#